data_AF-A0A522DNT4-F1
#
_entry.id   AF-A0A522DNT4-F1
#
_cell.length_a   1.000
_cell.length_b   1.000
_cell.length_c   1.000
_cell.angle_alpha   90.00
_cell.angle_beta   90.00
_cell.angle_gamma   90.00
#
_symmetry.space_group_name_H-M   'P 1'
#
loop_
_entity.id
_entity.type
_entity.pdbx_description
1 polymer ?
#
loop_
_entity_poly.entity_id
_entity_poly.type
_entity_poly.pdbx_seq_one_letter_code
_entity_poly.pdbx_strand_id
1 'polypeptide(L)'
;MTDYEPTSWCVVFNVEGASGWARWVPGRFKHVRAFAFVPAAQVWLFYDVSFAGTEIQAIPEGPDARAAIWSFIGPEGKSFIVSVPKLPHRRRLFPWSMWCTVALRHLLQLPGSALRPDRFYRDCLANGGKPFEADDGRAEIRSPAP
;
A
#
# COMPACT_ATOMS: atom_id res chain seq x y z
N MET A 1 14.64 17.79 -1.04
CA MET A 1 13.44 17.38 -1.78
C MET A 1 12.34 17.27 -0.75
N THR A 2 11.22 17.94 -1.02
CA THR A 2 10.16 18.40 -0.12
C THR A 2 9.82 17.46 1.04
N ASP A 3 9.98 17.93 2.28
CA ASP A 3 9.51 17.26 3.53
C ASP A 3 7.97 17.02 3.54
N TYR A 4 7.28 17.47 2.49
CA TYR A 4 5.87 17.30 2.17
C TYR A 4 5.57 16.06 1.32
N GLU A 5 6.56 15.21 1.04
CA GLU A 5 6.34 13.91 0.39
C GLU A 5 6.67 12.75 1.34
N PRO A 6 5.95 11.62 1.29
CA PRO A 6 6.33 10.44 2.06
C PRO A 6 7.63 9.82 1.55
N THR A 7 8.51 9.45 2.49
CA THR A 7 9.74 8.71 2.22
C THR A 7 9.49 7.21 2.01
N SER A 8 8.46 6.68 2.66
CA SER A 8 8.03 5.29 2.56
C SER A 8 6.51 5.18 2.59
N TRP A 9 5.99 4.13 1.97
CA TRP A 9 4.57 3.80 1.97
C TRP A 9 4.35 2.44 2.61
N CYS A 10 3.30 2.33 3.42
CA CYS A 10 2.76 1.06 3.88
C CYS A 10 1.78 0.54 2.85
N VAL A 11 2.16 -0.54 2.16
CA VAL A 11 1.34 -1.19 1.14
C VAL A 11 0.55 -2.32 1.78
N VAL A 12 -0.78 -2.25 1.71
CA VAL A 12 -1.70 -3.21 2.29
C VAL A 12 -2.23 -4.12 1.18
N PHE A 13 -1.98 -5.42 1.31
CA PHE A 13 -2.47 -6.47 0.42
C PHE A 13 -3.62 -7.21 1.10
N ASN A 14 -4.85 -6.99 0.62
CA ASN A 14 -6.03 -7.64 1.19
C ASN A 14 -6.30 -8.98 0.50
N VAL A 15 -6.62 -10.01 1.30
CA VAL A 15 -7.01 -11.35 0.83
C VAL A 15 -8.46 -11.37 0.33
N GLU A 16 -9.28 -10.41 0.75
CA GLU A 16 -10.66 -10.24 0.29
C GLU A 16 -10.74 -9.06 -0.68
N GLY A 17 -11.52 -9.22 -1.74
CA GLY A 17 -11.75 -8.17 -2.73
C GLY A 17 -13.03 -7.41 -2.41
N ALA A 18 -13.05 -6.11 -2.68
CA ALA A 18 -14.24 -5.26 -2.49
C ALA A 18 -15.43 -5.66 -3.40
N SER A 19 -15.20 -6.46 -4.44
CA SER A 19 -16.23 -6.89 -5.39
C SER A 19 -16.35 -8.41 -5.46
N GLY A 20 -17.60 -8.90 -5.51
CA GLY A 20 -17.92 -10.33 -5.60
C GLY A 20 -17.41 -11.03 -6.86
N TRP A 21 -16.84 -10.30 -7.83
CA TRP A 21 -16.17 -10.88 -8.99
C TRP A 21 -14.66 -11.05 -8.80
N ALA A 22 -14.02 -10.24 -7.94
CA ALA A 22 -12.59 -10.35 -7.63
C ALA A 22 -12.23 -11.70 -6.96
N ARG A 23 -13.21 -12.37 -6.33
CA ARG A 23 -13.04 -13.74 -5.81
C ARG A 23 -12.58 -14.76 -6.88
N TRP A 24 -12.94 -14.53 -8.14
CA TRP A 24 -12.61 -15.42 -9.26
C TRP A 24 -11.24 -15.15 -9.87
N VAL A 25 -10.55 -14.06 -9.49
CA VAL A 25 -9.20 -13.78 -9.97
C VAL A 25 -8.21 -14.72 -9.26
N PRO A 26 -7.38 -15.51 -9.98
CA PRO A 26 -6.43 -16.40 -9.35
C PRO A 26 -5.33 -15.61 -8.62
N GLY A 27 -5.02 -16.02 -7.39
CA GLY A 27 -4.07 -15.34 -6.50
C GLY A 27 -4.61 -15.22 -5.08
N ARG A 28 -3.70 -15.08 -4.12
CA ARG A 28 -4.01 -14.90 -2.68
C ARG A 28 -4.61 -13.52 -2.43
N PHE A 29 -4.06 -12.50 -3.09
CA PHE A 29 -4.40 -11.11 -2.85
C PHE A 29 -5.38 -10.62 -3.91
N LYS A 30 -6.47 -9.98 -3.46
CA LYS A 30 -7.54 -9.50 -4.35
C LYS A 30 -7.50 -8.00 -4.55
N HIS A 31 -6.87 -7.28 -3.61
CA HIS A 31 -6.77 -5.83 -3.68
C HIS A 31 -5.46 -5.36 -3.05
N VAL A 32 -5.02 -4.17 -3.47
CA VAL A 32 -3.84 -3.52 -2.89
C VAL A 32 -4.08 -2.03 -2.74
N ARG A 33 -3.72 -1.49 -1.59
CA ARG A 33 -3.83 -0.06 -1.25
C ARG A 33 -2.57 0.42 -0.57
N ALA A 34 -2.39 1.72 -0.41
CA ALA A 34 -1.24 2.25 0.32
C ALA A 34 -1.63 3.41 1.22
N PHE A 35 -0.92 3.53 2.35
CA PHE A 35 -0.98 4.72 3.19
C PHE A 35 0.43 5.14 3.61
N ALA A 36 0.61 6.41 3.94
CA ALA A 36 1.90 6.94 4.33
C ALA A 36 1.78 8.21 5.16
N PHE A 37 2.76 8.45 6.02
CA PHE A 37 2.85 9.67 6.82
C PHE A 37 3.70 10.73 6.11
N VAL A 38 3.25 11.99 6.16
CA VAL A 38 3.99 13.15 5.67
C VAL A 38 4.44 14.00 6.87
N PRO A 39 5.73 13.95 7.26
CA PRO A 39 6.21 14.60 8.47
C PRO A 39 6.00 16.11 8.52
N ALA A 40 6.27 16.85 7.43
CA ALA A 40 6.15 18.31 7.47
C ALA A 40 4.71 18.82 7.60
N ALA A 41 3.75 18.02 7.13
CA ALA A 41 2.34 18.37 7.19
C ALA A 41 1.60 17.71 8.37
N GLN A 42 2.23 16.74 9.06
CA GLN A 42 1.61 15.94 10.11
C GLN A 42 0.29 15.31 9.65
N VAL A 43 0.28 14.73 8.44
CA VAL A 43 -0.88 14.07 7.85
C VAL A 43 -0.56 12.65 7.41
N TRP A 44 -1.55 11.78 7.53
CA TRP A 44 -1.60 10.49 6.88
C TRP A 44 -2.31 10.61 5.53
N LEU A 45 -1.65 10.13 4.49
CA LEU A 45 -2.23 9.96 3.17
C LEU A 45 -2.71 8.53 3.01
N PHE A 46 -3.91 8.34 2.50
CA PHE A 46 -4.47 7.06 2.10
C PHE A 46 -4.74 7.10 0.61
N TYR A 47 -4.34 6.04 -0.08
CA TYR A 47 -4.46 5.92 -1.51
C TYR A 47 -5.05 4.54 -1.86
N ASP A 48 -6.28 4.56 -2.37
CA ASP A 48 -7.02 3.38 -2.80
C ASP A 48 -7.45 3.54 -4.26
N VAL A 49 -7.13 2.56 -5.09
CA VAL A 49 -7.51 2.53 -6.51
C VAL A 49 -8.22 1.23 -6.76
N SER A 50 -9.53 1.29 -6.93
CA SER A 50 -10.39 0.14 -7.19
C SER A 50 -11.10 0.27 -8.53
N PHE A 51 -11.90 -0.73 -8.88
CA PHE A 51 -12.77 -0.65 -10.05
C PHE A 51 -13.86 0.43 -9.93
N ALA A 52 -14.19 0.86 -8.70
CA ALA A 52 -15.15 1.93 -8.47
C ALA A 52 -14.54 3.32 -8.69
N GLY A 53 -13.21 3.44 -8.69
CA GLY A 53 -12.51 4.71 -8.86
C GLY A 53 -11.21 4.80 -8.07
N THR A 54 -10.68 6.01 -8.02
CA THR A 54 -9.49 6.37 -7.21
C THR A 54 -9.92 7.27 -6.07
N GLU A 55 -9.52 6.91 -4.86
CA GLU A 55 -9.78 7.66 -3.64
C GLU A 55 -8.45 8.07 -3.00
N ILE A 56 -8.38 9.34 -2.59
CA ILE A 56 -7.25 9.91 -1.85
C ILE A 56 -7.82 10.60 -0.63
N GLN A 57 -7.36 10.21 0.56
CA GLN A 57 -7.71 10.88 1.80
C GLN A 57 -6.46 11.41 2.47
N ALA A 58 -6.55 12.61 3.04
CA ALA A 58 -5.52 13.20 3.88
C ALA A 58 -6.12 13.46 5.25
N ILE A 59 -5.61 12.77 6.28
CA ILE A 59 -6.14 12.85 7.65
C ILE A 59 -5.01 13.35 8.56
N PRO A 60 -5.22 14.44 9.33
CA PRO A 60 -4.23 14.90 10.31
C PRO A 60 -3.85 13.79 11.31
N GLU A 61 -2.59 13.82 11.77
CA GLU A 61 -2.12 12.96 12.85
C GLU A 61 -3.05 13.06 14.06
N GLY A 62 -3.51 11.91 14.56
CA GLY A 62 -4.43 11.88 15.68
C GLY A 62 -5.28 10.60 15.73
N PRO A 63 -6.27 10.56 16.63
CA PRO A 63 -7.13 9.39 16.83
C PRO A 63 -7.87 8.96 15.56
N ASP A 64 -8.34 9.92 14.76
CA ASP A 64 -9.07 9.65 13.51
C ASP A 64 -8.17 8.98 12.47
N ALA A 65 -6.90 9.42 12.35
CA ALA A 65 -5.93 8.76 11.48
C ALA A 65 -5.62 7.33 11.94
N ARG A 66 -5.51 7.10 13.26
CA ARG A 66 -5.32 5.74 13.79
C ARG A 66 -6.52 4.84 13.50
N ALA A 67 -7.74 5.34 13.69
CA ALA A 67 -8.97 4.62 13.34
C ALA A 67 -9.04 4.33 11.83
N ALA A 68 -8.65 5.30 11.00
CA ALA A 68 -8.59 5.13 9.56
C ALA A 68 -7.55 4.07 9.15
N ILE A 69 -6.34 4.07 9.72
CA ILE A 69 -5.31 3.05 9.48
C ILE A 69 -5.86 1.65 9.78
N TRP A 70 -6.50 1.45 10.92
CA TRP A 70 -7.05 0.15 11.29
C TRP A 70 -8.20 -0.28 10.38
N SER A 71 -9.10 0.64 10.03
CA SER A 71 -10.15 0.38 9.04
C SER A 71 -9.56 0.02 7.66
N PHE A 72 -8.47 0.69 7.27
CA PHE A 72 -7.79 0.49 5.99
C PHE A 72 -7.05 -0.85 5.91
N ILE A 73 -6.43 -1.28 7.02
CA ILE A 73 -5.82 -2.60 7.15
C ILE A 73 -6.90 -3.67 7.19
N GLY A 74 -8.01 -3.44 7.90
CA GLY A 74 -9.05 -4.43 8.10
C GLY A 74 -8.69 -5.46 9.18
N PRO A 75 -9.50 -6.51 9.34
CA PRO A 75 -9.35 -7.49 10.42
C PRO A 75 -8.05 -8.30 10.32
N GLU A 76 -7.58 -8.78 11.47
CA GLU A 76 -6.37 -9.58 11.60
C GLU A 76 -6.38 -10.82 10.67
N GLY A 77 -5.22 -11.13 10.08
CA GLY A 77 -5.05 -12.27 9.17
C GLY A 77 -5.68 -12.09 7.78
N LYS A 78 -6.41 -11.00 7.52
CA LYS A 78 -6.98 -10.70 6.19
C LYS A 78 -6.12 -9.78 5.34
N SER A 79 -5.05 -9.23 5.91
CA SER A 79 -4.20 -8.24 5.26
C SER A 79 -2.73 -8.44 5.55
N PHE A 80 -1.90 -8.15 4.55
CA PHE A 80 -0.45 -8.24 4.62
C PHE A 80 0.12 -6.87 4.33
N ILE A 81 0.96 -6.36 5.23
CA ILE A 81 1.48 -4.99 5.11
C ILE A 81 2.97 -5.06 4.81
N VAL A 82 3.39 -4.26 3.83
CA VAL A 82 4.80 -4.12 3.46
C VAL A 82 5.15 -2.65 3.49
N SER A 83 6.13 -2.28 4.32
CA SER A 83 6.74 -0.95 4.24
C SER A 83 7.69 -0.92 3.05
N VAL A 84 7.44 -0.03 2.09
CA VAL A 84 8.20 0.09 0.85
C VAL A 84 8.77 1.52 0.74
N PRO A 85 10.09 1.68 0.59
CA PRO A 85 10.66 3.00 0.34
C PRO A 85 10.22 3.53 -1.02
N LYS A 86 9.98 4.84 -1.12
CA LYS A 86 9.74 5.47 -2.41
C LYS A 86 11.06 5.47 -3.20
N LEU A 87 11.08 4.77 -4.34
CA LEU A 87 12.26 4.74 -5.21
C LEU A 87 12.39 6.06 -6.01
N PRO A 88 13.56 6.36 -6.60
CA PRO A 88 13.75 7.53 -7.47
C PRO A 88 12.94 7.45 -8.77
N HIS A 89 12.57 8.63 -9.31
CA HIS A 89 11.68 8.74 -10.47
C HIS A 89 12.24 8.06 -11.71
N ARG A 90 11.52 7.04 -12.18
CA ARG A 90 11.79 6.37 -13.46
C ARG A 90 10.67 6.70 -14.44
N ARG A 91 11.00 7.40 -15.53
CA ARG A 91 10.09 7.62 -16.67
C ARG A 91 9.67 6.27 -17.25
N ARG A 92 8.37 6.13 -17.58
CA ARG A 92 7.81 4.91 -18.16
C ARG A 92 7.02 5.23 -19.41
N LEU A 93 7.19 4.37 -20.41
CA LEU A 93 6.71 4.60 -21.77
C LEU A 93 5.29 4.08 -22.03
N PHE A 94 4.70 3.30 -21.10
CA PHE A 94 3.42 2.62 -21.33
C PHE A 94 2.43 2.78 -20.15
N PRO A 95 1.36 3.59 -20.30
CA PRO A 95 0.36 3.84 -19.27
C PRO A 95 -0.87 2.93 -19.47
N TRP A 96 -0.69 1.62 -19.42
CA TRP A 96 -1.82 0.70 -19.63
C TRP A 96 -2.39 0.25 -18.29
N SER A 97 -3.64 0.66 -18.05
CA SER A 97 -4.57 0.33 -16.96
C SER A 97 -4.46 1.11 -15.64
N MET A 98 -5.62 1.53 -15.13
CA MET A 98 -5.85 2.14 -13.81
C MET A 98 -6.26 1.04 -12.78
N TRP A 99 -5.50 -0.05 -12.71
CA TRP A 99 -5.76 -1.10 -11.73
C TRP A 99 -4.91 -0.86 -10.48
N CYS A 100 -5.37 -1.36 -9.31
CA CYS A 100 -4.72 -1.17 -8.02
C CYS A 100 -3.20 -1.40 -8.05
N THR A 101 -2.76 -2.48 -8.70
CA THR A 101 -1.34 -2.85 -8.81
C THR A 101 -0.52 -1.89 -9.66
N VAL A 102 -1.06 -1.44 -10.80
CA VAL A 102 -0.37 -0.50 -11.68
C VAL A 102 -0.25 0.86 -11.00
N ALA A 103 -1.34 1.35 -10.40
CA ALA A 103 -1.36 2.62 -9.69
C ALA A 103 -0.37 2.65 -8.52
N LEU A 104 -0.37 1.65 -7.64
CA LEU A 104 0.61 1.58 -6.55
C LEU A 104 2.03 1.41 -7.05
N ARG A 105 2.24 0.66 -8.13
CA ARG A 105 3.57 0.55 -8.73
C ARG A 105 4.08 1.88 -9.26
N HIS A 106 3.20 2.73 -9.80
CA HIS A 106 3.56 4.09 -10.20
C HIS A 106 3.85 4.98 -8.98
N LEU A 107 3.04 4.87 -7.92
CA LEU A 107 3.23 5.59 -6.67
C LEU A 107 4.60 5.31 -6.04
N LEU A 108 4.96 4.02 -5.95
CA LEU A 108 6.22 3.54 -5.34
C LEU A 108 7.40 3.58 -6.30
N GLN A 109 7.14 3.76 -7.59
CA GLN A 109 8.13 3.80 -8.67
C GLN A 109 8.91 2.48 -8.84
N LEU A 110 8.30 1.34 -8.43
CA LEU A 110 8.91 0.01 -8.45
C LEU A 110 9.07 -0.57 -9.87
N PRO A 111 10.26 -1.08 -10.27
CA PRO A 111 10.44 -1.78 -11.55
C PRO A 111 9.56 -3.04 -11.59
N GLY A 112 9.13 -3.46 -12.79
CA GLY A 112 8.33 -4.69 -12.94
C GLY A 112 7.31 -4.66 -14.08
N SER A 113 6.35 -5.59 -14.05
CA SER A 113 5.17 -5.61 -14.93
C SER A 113 3.99 -6.27 -14.22
N ALA A 114 3.98 -6.24 -12.88
CA ALA A 114 2.94 -6.86 -12.10
C ALA A 114 1.58 -6.23 -12.37
N LEU A 115 0.75 -6.96 -13.12
CA LEU A 115 -0.68 -6.72 -13.27
C LEU A 115 -1.50 -7.45 -12.20
N ARG A 116 -0.84 -8.23 -11.32
CA ARG A 116 -1.47 -9.05 -10.29
C ARG A 116 -0.90 -8.74 -8.90
N PRO A 117 -1.75 -8.66 -7.85
CA PRO A 117 -1.31 -8.31 -6.50
C PRO A 117 -0.24 -9.26 -5.94
N ASP A 118 -0.33 -10.57 -6.16
CA ASP A 118 0.69 -11.54 -5.72
C ASP A 118 2.08 -11.31 -6.33
N ARG A 119 2.14 -10.91 -7.60
CA ARG A 119 3.41 -10.55 -8.22
C ARG A 119 3.89 -9.21 -7.69
N PHE A 120 2.98 -8.25 -7.49
CA PHE A 120 3.32 -6.96 -6.92
C PHE A 120 3.86 -7.05 -5.50
N TYR A 121 3.33 -7.96 -4.67
CA TYR A 121 3.87 -8.27 -3.34
C TYR A 121 5.33 -8.73 -3.42
N ARG A 122 5.63 -9.68 -4.31
CA ARG A 122 7.01 -10.12 -4.54
C ARG A 122 7.91 -9.01 -5.09
N ASP A 123 7.40 -8.17 -5.99
CA ASP A 123 8.13 -7.01 -6.50
C ASP A 123 8.44 -6.03 -5.35
N CYS A 124 7.53 -5.82 -4.39
CA CYS A 124 7.78 -5.01 -3.21
C CYS A 124 8.92 -5.58 -2.37
N LEU A 125 8.87 -6.88 -2.04
CA LEU A 125 9.92 -7.56 -1.26
C LEU A 125 11.28 -7.51 -1.99
N ALA A 126 11.31 -7.78 -3.29
CA ALA A 126 12.52 -7.77 -4.10
C ALA A 126 13.19 -6.38 -4.19
N ASN A 127 12.43 -5.30 -3.93
CA ASN A 127 12.94 -3.93 -3.94
C ASN A 127 13.11 -3.36 -2.53
N GLY A 128 13.33 -4.22 -1.52
CA GLY A 128 13.64 -3.80 -0.16
C GLY A 128 12.41 -3.51 0.70
N GLY A 129 11.22 -3.90 0.24
CA GLY A 129 10.01 -3.87 1.05
C GLY A 129 10.13 -4.81 2.25
N LYS A 130 9.74 -4.32 3.42
CA LYS A 130 9.80 -5.07 4.68
C LYS A 130 8.38 -5.41 5.15
N PRO A 131 8.00 -6.69 5.23
CA PRO A 131 6.72 -7.07 5.79
C PRO A 131 6.71 -6.78 7.30
N PHE A 132 5.58 -6.32 7.80
CA PHE A 132 5.36 -6.19 9.24
C PHE A 132 3.90 -6.50 9.57
N GLU A 133 3.67 -6.98 10.80
CA GLU A 133 2.35 -7.16 11.35
C GLU A 133 1.93 -5.87 12.05
N ALA A 134 0.72 -5.40 11.79
CA ALA A 134 0.16 -4.31 12.55
C ALA A 134 -0.41 -4.90 13.85
N ASP A 135 0.29 -4.68 14.96
CA ASP A 135 -0.16 -5.06 16.30
C ASP A 135 -0.97 -3.89 16.91
N ASP A 136 -2.18 -4.19 17.39
CA ASP A 136 -3.12 -3.23 17.99
C ASP A 136 -2.51 -2.48 19.20
N GLY A 137 -1.45 -3.01 19.80
CA GLY A 137 -0.91 -2.56 21.08
C GLY A 137 0.09 -1.40 21.07
N ARG A 138 0.92 -1.23 20.04
CA ARG A 138 1.98 -0.21 19.94
C ARG A 138 2.59 -0.33 18.55
N ALA A 139 2.68 0.77 17.79
CA ALA A 139 3.45 0.82 16.55
C ALA A 139 4.96 0.71 16.85
N GLU A 140 5.42 -0.42 17.38
CA GLU A 140 6.82 -0.80 17.34
C GLU A 140 7.05 -1.64 16.08
N ILE A 141 7.90 -1.12 15.21
CA ILE A 141 8.39 -1.76 14.00
C ILE A 141 9.21 -2.99 14.42
N ARG A 142 8.57 -4.14 14.61
CA ARG A 142 9.30 -5.41 14.75
C ARG A 142 9.70 -5.90 13.37
N SER A 143 10.98 -5.67 13.03
CA SER A 143 11.60 -6.40 11.93
C SER A 143 11.61 -7.89 12.28
N PRO A 144 11.31 -8.80 11.33
CA PRO A 144 11.52 -10.22 11.58
C PRO A 144 13.00 -10.47 11.89
N ALA A 145 13.25 -11.22 12.96
CA ALA A 145 14.59 -11.64 13.36
C ALA A 145 15.29 -12.41 12.22
N PRO A 146 16.65 -12.37 12.14
CA PRO A 146 17.42 -12.98 11.06
C PRO A 146 17.22 -14.49 10.92
#